data_AF-A0A401P294-F1
#
_entry.id   AF-A0A401P294-F1
#
_cell.length_a   1.000
_cell.length_b   1.000
_cell.length_c   1.000
_cell.angle_alpha   90.00
_cell.angle_beta   90.00
_cell.angle_gamma   90.00
#
_symmetry.space_group_name_H-M   'P 1'
#
loop_
_entity.id
_entity.type
_entity.pdbx_description
1 polymer ?
#
loop_
_entity_poly.entity_id
_entity_poly.type
_entity_poly.pdbx_seq_one_letter_code
_entity_poly.pdbx_strand_id
1 'polypeptide(L)'
;MLQGVGITWFFYSTIGVTCYSCILAYSLYYLFASFQSPLPWTDCFSWWGADETCSRTPKDPLCNLSLDGYFEIVNTTWLHVSNETCPNGSEIYVPHQGPSEQYWDKVVLRRTNSIDETGEIVWYLALCLLLAWLIGGAALSKGIKSSGKVVYFTATFPYVVLTILLIRGLTLEGAYKGIEFYIGSQSNFSKLADAEVKTSEQSIESQL
;
A
#
# COMPACT_ATOMS: atom_id res chain seq x y z
N MET A 1 27.42 17.55 31.09
CA MET A 1 26.07 17.17 31.55
C MET A 1 25.14 16.67 30.43
N LEU A 2 25.43 16.86 29.13
CA LEU A 2 24.57 16.38 28.01
C LEU A 2 25.16 15.19 27.21
N GLN A 3 26.03 14.37 27.81
CA GLN A 3 26.66 13.23 27.10
C GLN A 3 25.66 12.14 26.67
N GLY A 4 24.47 12.08 27.28
CA GLY A 4 23.42 11.12 26.92
C GLY A 4 22.73 11.39 25.58
N VAL A 5 22.75 12.63 25.08
CA VAL A 5 22.03 13.00 23.84
C VAL A 5 22.60 12.27 22.62
N GLY A 6 23.92 12.14 22.53
CA GLY A 6 24.57 11.43 21.41
C GLY A 6 24.28 9.92 21.41
N ILE A 7 24.19 9.31 22.59
CA ILE A 7 23.89 7.88 22.72
C ILE A 7 22.44 7.63 22.31
N THR A 8 21.49 8.45 22.78
CA THR A 8 20.08 8.36 22.37
C THR A 8 19.92 8.57 20.86
N TRP A 9 20.61 9.55 20.28
CA TRP A 9 20.59 9.83 18.84
C TRP A 9 21.07 8.64 18.00
N PHE A 10 22.09 7.91 18.48
CA PHE A 10 22.59 6.72 17.82
C PHE A 10 21.54 5.60 17.76
N PHE A 11 20.87 5.30 18.89
CA PHE A 11 19.81 4.29 18.93
C PHE A 11 18.63 4.69 18.04
N TYR A 12 18.21 5.95 18.10
CA TYR A 12 17.15 6.49 17.25
C TYR A 12 17.48 6.34 15.75
N SER A 13 18.70 6.75 15.36
CA SER A 13 19.18 6.61 13.99
C SER A 13 19.24 5.15 13.54
N THR A 14 19.63 4.24 14.44
CA THR A 14 19.72 2.79 14.13
C THR A 14 18.34 2.19 13.85
N ILE A 15 17.33 2.56 14.64
CA ILE A 15 15.94 2.14 14.41
C ILE A 15 15.45 2.69 13.07
N GLY A 16 15.68 3.98 12.81
CA GLY A 16 15.33 4.61 11.54
C GLY A 16 15.94 3.88 10.35
N VAL A 17 17.26 3.68 10.35
CA VAL A 17 17.98 2.98 9.27
C VAL A 17 17.45 1.56 9.06
N THR A 18 17.11 0.85 10.13
CA THR A 18 16.56 -0.50 10.04
C THR A 18 15.20 -0.49 9.35
N CYS A 19 14.28 0.39 9.77
CA CYS A 19 12.96 0.53 9.16
C CYS A 19 13.05 0.92 7.67
N TYR A 20 13.91 1.88 7.33
CA TYR A 20 14.14 2.27 5.94
C TYR A 20 14.72 1.12 5.10
N SER A 21 15.65 0.34 5.65
CA SER A 21 16.22 -0.82 4.97
C SER A 21 15.16 -1.89 4.67
N CYS A 22 14.19 -2.10 5.57
CA CYS A 22 13.05 -2.99 5.32
C CYS A 22 12.17 -2.50 4.16
N ILE A 23 11.87 -1.20 4.11
CA ILE A 23 11.08 -0.61 3.00
C ILE A 23 11.81 -0.73 1.67
N LEU A 24 13.13 -0.49 1.67
CA LEU A 24 13.97 -0.69 0.49
C LEU A 24 13.99 -2.16 0.05
N ALA A 25 14.01 -3.11 0.99
CA ALA A 25 13.94 -4.53 0.68
C ALA A 25 12.63 -4.90 -0.02
N TYR A 26 11.49 -4.40 0.44
CA TYR A 26 10.20 -4.58 -0.25
C TYR A 26 10.24 -3.97 -1.65
N SER A 27 10.78 -2.76 -1.78
CA SER A 27 10.89 -2.07 -3.08
C SER A 27 11.75 -2.87 -4.07
N LEU A 28 12.88 -3.41 -3.62
CA LEU A 28 13.76 -4.28 -4.42
C LEU A 28 13.06 -5.59 -4.80
N TYR A 29 12.32 -6.21 -3.88
CA TYR A 29 11.53 -7.40 -4.17
C TYR A 29 10.51 -7.14 -5.29
N TYR A 30 9.72 -6.07 -5.18
CA TYR A 30 8.74 -5.67 -6.20
C TYR A 30 9.41 -5.28 -7.52
N LEU A 31 10.60 -4.66 -7.48
CA LEU A 31 11.39 -4.37 -8.67
C LEU A 31 11.77 -5.65 -9.41
N PHE A 32 12.32 -6.65 -8.71
CA PHE A 32 12.68 -7.94 -9.33
C PHE A 32 11.45 -8.71 -9.83
N ALA A 33 10.36 -8.71 -9.06
CA ALA A 33 9.11 -9.35 -9.45
C ALA A 33 8.46 -8.69 -10.68
N SER A 34 8.70 -7.38 -10.91
CA SER A 34 8.17 -6.65 -12.07
C SER A 34 8.79 -7.07 -13.41
N PHE A 35 9.91 -7.79 -13.41
CA PHE A 35 10.47 -8.37 -14.64
C PHE A 35 9.71 -9.62 -15.12
N GLN A 36 8.80 -10.15 -14.31
CA GLN A 36 7.97 -11.30 -14.67
C GLN A 36 6.73 -10.83 -15.45
N SER A 37 6.36 -11.58 -16.49
CA SER A 37 5.11 -11.39 -17.24
C SER A 37 4.34 -12.71 -17.26
N PRO A 38 3.08 -12.75 -16.77
CA PRO A 38 2.29 -11.69 -16.15
C PRO A 38 2.78 -11.29 -14.75
N LEU A 39 2.43 -10.08 -14.29
CA LEU A 39 2.79 -9.62 -12.94
C LEU A 39 1.95 -10.39 -11.90
N PRO A 40 2.55 -10.82 -10.78
CA PRO A 40 1.90 -11.75 -9.85
C PRO A 40 0.74 -11.12 -9.07
N TRP A 41 0.73 -9.79 -8.88
CA TRP A 41 -0.34 -9.03 -8.22
C TRP A 41 -1.41 -8.47 -9.17
N THR A 42 -1.36 -8.81 -10.46
CA THR A 42 -2.35 -8.36 -11.45
C THR A 42 -3.64 -9.18 -11.42
N ASP A 43 -3.56 -10.42 -10.91
CA ASP A 43 -4.65 -11.38 -10.93
C ASP A 43 -4.66 -12.26 -9.67
N CYS A 44 -5.81 -12.85 -9.40
CA CYS A 44 -6.01 -13.84 -8.34
C CYS A 44 -5.52 -15.21 -8.85
N PHE A 45 -4.24 -15.51 -8.65
CA PHE A 45 -3.67 -16.79 -9.06
C PHE A 45 -3.66 -17.81 -7.93
N SER A 46 -3.99 -19.06 -8.26
CA SER A 46 -4.01 -20.16 -7.29
C SER A 46 -2.61 -20.55 -6.78
N TRP A 47 -1.54 -20.33 -7.57
CA TRP A 47 -0.19 -20.78 -7.21
C TRP A 47 0.40 -20.07 -6.00
N TRP A 48 0.01 -18.82 -5.73
CA TRP A 48 0.40 -18.10 -4.52
C TRP A 48 -0.64 -18.20 -3.40
N GLY A 49 -1.75 -18.93 -3.63
CA GLY A 49 -2.80 -19.15 -2.65
C GLY A 49 -3.84 -18.03 -2.57
N ALA A 50 -4.31 -17.50 -3.70
CA ALA A 50 -5.46 -16.60 -3.73
C ALA A 50 -6.72 -17.28 -3.19
N ASP A 51 -7.45 -16.61 -2.29
CA ASP A 51 -8.72 -17.12 -1.75
C ASP A 51 -9.91 -16.69 -2.61
N GLU A 52 -11.08 -17.27 -2.33
CA GLU A 52 -12.36 -16.90 -2.96
C GLU A 52 -12.78 -15.45 -2.74
N THR A 53 -12.21 -14.76 -1.75
CA THR A 53 -12.43 -13.33 -1.48
C THR A 53 -11.66 -12.43 -2.45
N CYS A 54 -10.69 -12.97 -3.18
CA CYS A 54 -9.89 -12.23 -4.16
C CYS A 54 -10.73 -11.92 -5.40
N SER A 55 -10.79 -10.64 -5.77
CA SER A 55 -11.40 -10.20 -7.03
C SER A 55 -10.77 -8.90 -7.52
N ARG A 56 -10.76 -8.69 -8.84
CA ARG A 56 -10.28 -7.45 -9.46
C ARG A 56 -11.26 -6.29 -9.29
N THR A 57 -12.54 -6.62 -9.36
CA THR A 57 -13.63 -5.67 -9.26
C THR A 57 -14.41 -5.94 -7.99
N PRO A 58 -14.90 -4.88 -7.31
CA PRO A 58 -15.83 -5.03 -6.20
C PRO A 58 -16.93 -6.03 -6.58
N LYS A 59 -17.18 -7.00 -5.71
CA LYS A 59 -18.31 -7.91 -5.90
C LYS A 59 -19.57 -7.15 -5.53
N ASP A 60 -20.58 -7.20 -6.40
CA ASP A 60 -21.89 -6.64 -6.10
C ASP A 60 -22.46 -7.31 -4.83
N PRO A 61 -23.16 -6.56 -3.95
CA PRO A 61 -23.76 -7.14 -2.77
C PRO A 61 -24.82 -8.17 -3.16
N LEU A 62 -24.89 -9.28 -2.42
CA LEU A 62 -25.94 -10.26 -2.61
C LEU A 62 -27.18 -9.81 -1.84
N CYS A 63 -28.37 -10.20 -2.30
CA CYS A 63 -29.63 -9.85 -1.66
C CYS A 63 -30.40 -11.10 -1.28
N ASN A 64 -30.91 -11.14 -0.05
CA ASN A 64 -31.73 -12.24 0.44
C ASN A 64 -33.23 -11.92 0.23
N LEU A 65 -33.84 -12.52 -0.80
CA LEU A 65 -35.25 -12.37 -1.12
C LEU A 65 -36.09 -13.47 -0.48
N SER A 66 -37.33 -13.13 -0.11
CA SER A 66 -38.33 -14.10 0.33
C SER A 66 -39.41 -14.25 -0.73
N LEU A 67 -39.28 -15.23 -1.61
CA LEU A 67 -40.27 -15.57 -2.64
C LEU A 67 -41.06 -16.81 -2.19
N ASP A 68 -42.39 -16.70 -2.14
CA ASP A 68 -43.31 -17.81 -1.82
C ASP A 68 -42.95 -18.63 -0.57
N GLY A 69 -42.39 -17.98 0.46
CA GLY A 69 -42.06 -18.61 1.75
C GLY A 69 -40.70 -19.32 1.81
N TYR A 70 -39.87 -19.23 0.77
CA TYR A 70 -38.47 -19.66 0.77
C TYR A 70 -37.52 -18.46 0.62
N PHE A 71 -36.31 -18.59 1.17
CA PHE A 71 -35.26 -17.58 1.08
C PHE A 71 -34.30 -17.90 -0.06
N GLU A 72 -34.17 -16.99 -1.02
CA GLU A 72 -33.21 -17.10 -2.14
C GLU A 72 -32.19 -15.96 -2.11
N ILE A 73 -30.91 -16.32 -2.30
CA ILE A 73 -29.82 -15.36 -2.42
C ILE A 73 -29.60 -15.05 -3.89
N VAL A 74 -29.82 -13.80 -4.28
CA VAL A 74 -29.71 -13.33 -5.67
C VAL A 74 -28.68 -12.20 -5.81
N ASN A 75 -28.10 -12.06 -7.01
CA ASN A 75 -27.20 -10.95 -7.33
C ASN A 75 -27.99 -9.69 -7.74
N THR A 76 -27.41 -8.50 -7.57
CA THR A 76 -28.02 -7.22 -7.98
C THR A 76 -28.37 -7.15 -9.47
N THR A 77 -27.59 -7.81 -10.31
CA THR A 77 -27.88 -7.94 -11.75
C THR A 77 -29.17 -8.70 -12.01
N TRP A 78 -29.44 -9.74 -11.22
CA TRP A 78 -30.68 -10.51 -11.29
C TRP A 78 -31.89 -9.68 -10.82
N LEU A 79 -31.72 -8.91 -9.74
CA LEU A 79 -32.72 -7.96 -9.25
C LEU A 79 -33.10 -6.93 -10.33
N HIS A 80 -32.10 -6.35 -11.00
CA HIS A 80 -32.32 -5.39 -12.07
C HIS A 80 -33.09 -5.98 -13.26
N VAL A 81 -32.78 -7.23 -13.66
CA VAL A 81 -33.51 -7.92 -14.74
C VAL A 81 -34.95 -8.25 -14.33
N SER A 82 -35.16 -8.62 -13.06
CA SER A 82 -36.47 -8.94 -12.50
C SER A 82 -37.28 -7.70 -12.09
N ASN A 83 -36.72 -6.49 -12.26
CA ASN A 83 -37.31 -5.23 -11.83
C ASN A 83 -37.70 -5.20 -10.34
N GLU A 84 -36.93 -5.94 -9.53
CA GLU A 84 -37.10 -6.02 -8.09
C GLU A 84 -36.02 -5.21 -7.39
N THR A 85 -36.34 -4.66 -6.21
CA THR A 85 -35.38 -3.94 -5.38
C THR A 85 -35.07 -4.74 -4.13
N CYS A 86 -33.81 -4.72 -3.70
CA CYS A 86 -33.40 -5.37 -2.47
C CYS A 86 -34.16 -4.78 -1.27
N PRO A 87 -34.84 -5.60 -0.44
CA PRO A 87 -35.45 -5.11 0.77
C PRO A 87 -34.40 -4.56 1.75
N ASN A 88 -34.70 -3.42 2.39
CA ASN A 88 -33.80 -2.78 3.34
C ASN A 88 -33.38 -3.75 4.47
N GLY A 89 -32.06 -4.00 4.59
CA GLY A 89 -31.50 -4.91 5.60
C GLY A 89 -31.29 -6.36 5.14
N SER A 90 -31.58 -6.68 3.88
CA SER A 90 -31.30 -8.00 3.27
C SER A 90 -30.03 -8.06 2.42
N GLU A 91 -29.27 -6.95 2.37
CA GLU A 91 -28.00 -6.85 1.66
C GLU A 91 -26.90 -7.59 2.41
N ILE A 92 -26.30 -8.57 1.73
CA ILE A 92 -25.17 -9.35 2.18
C ILE A 92 -23.92 -8.76 1.52
N TYR A 93 -23.11 -8.09 2.33
CA TYR A 93 -21.81 -7.62 1.91
C TYR A 93 -20.86 -8.82 1.76
N VAL A 94 -20.43 -9.07 0.52
CA VAL A 94 -19.42 -10.09 0.26
C VAL A 94 -18.05 -9.48 0.51
N PRO A 95 -17.23 -10.04 1.42
CA PRO A 95 -15.89 -9.54 1.64
C PRO A 95 -15.10 -9.63 0.33
N HIS A 96 -14.60 -8.47 -0.10
CA HIS A 96 -13.83 -8.32 -1.31
C HIS A 96 -12.43 -7.84 -0.96
N GLN A 97 -11.41 -8.51 -1.49
CA GLN A 97 -10.02 -8.07 -1.38
C GLN A 97 -9.38 -7.99 -2.77
N GLY A 98 -8.67 -6.89 -3.04
CA GLY A 98 -7.97 -6.71 -4.31
C GLY A 98 -6.79 -7.69 -4.46
N PRO A 99 -6.45 -8.13 -5.68
CA PRO A 99 -5.37 -9.09 -5.89
C PRO A 99 -4.01 -8.59 -5.37
N SER A 100 -3.73 -7.29 -5.51
CA SER A 100 -2.49 -6.69 -5.00
C SER A 100 -2.42 -6.60 -3.49
N GLU A 101 -3.55 -6.36 -2.84
CA GLU A 101 -3.65 -6.28 -1.38
C GLU A 101 -3.50 -7.66 -0.76
N GLN A 102 -4.21 -8.66 -1.30
CA GLN A 102 -4.10 -10.03 -0.82
C GLN A 102 -2.71 -10.62 -1.07
N TYR A 103 -2.10 -10.30 -2.22
CA TYR A 103 -0.72 -10.69 -2.51
C TYR A 103 0.26 -10.08 -1.50
N TRP A 104 0.09 -8.80 -1.14
CA TRP A 104 0.90 -8.15 -0.12
C TRP A 104 0.75 -8.86 1.24
N ASP A 105 -0.48 -9.17 1.66
CA ASP A 105 -0.72 -9.79 2.97
C ASP A 105 -0.26 -11.25 3.06
N LYS A 106 -0.51 -12.06 2.02
CA LYS A 106 -0.21 -13.50 2.02
C LYS A 106 1.20 -13.84 1.60
N VAL A 107 1.71 -13.18 0.56
CA VAL A 107 3.00 -13.53 -0.03
C VAL A 107 4.08 -12.63 0.53
N VAL A 108 3.90 -11.31 0.49
CA VAL A 108 4.99 -10.40 0.88
C VAL A 108 5.14 -10.37 2.39
N LEU A 109 4.09 -10.02 3.13
CA LEU A 109 4.15 -9.93 4.58
C LEU A 109 4.05 -11.29 5.27
N ARG A 110 3.35 -12.27 4.66
CA ARG A 110 2.92 -13.51 5.34
C ARG A 110 2.30 -13.20 6.71
N ARG A 111 1.24 -12.40 6.71
CA ARG A 111 0.57 -11.95 7.94
C ARG A 111 0.07 -13.15 8.76
N THR A 112 0.45 -13.22 10.04
CA THR A 112 -0.05 -14.19 11.01
C THR A 112 -1.37 -13.73 11.63
N ASN A 113 -2.11 -14.66 12.23
CA ASN A 113 -3.42 -14.38 12.83
C ASN A 113 -3.31 -13.64 14.17
N SER A 114 -2.15 -13.69 14.84
CA SER A 114 -1.89 -13.00 16.11
C SER A 114 -0.47 -12.47 16.20
N ILE A 115 -0.28 -11.41 17.01
CA ILE A 115 1.02 -10.81 17.37
C ILE A 115 1.87 -11.78 18.19
N ASP A 116 1.24 -12.70 18.93
CA ASP A 116 1.92 -13.71 19.75
C ASP A 116 2.60 -14.81 18.93
N GLU A 117 2.16 -15.00 17.68
CA GLU A 117 2.72 -15.97 16.75
C GLU A 117 3.77 -15.28 15.88
N THR A 118 5.04 -15.46 16.24
CA THR A 118 6.15 -15.04 15.39
C THR A 118 6.18 -15.97 14.18
N GLY A 119 5.63 -15.52 13.05
CA GLY A 119 5.51 -16.28 11.82
C GLY A 119 6.86 -16.75 11.23
N GLU A 120 6.80 -17.48 10.12
CA GLU A 120 8.01 -17.95 9.44
C GLU A 120 8.81 -16.79 8.82
N ILE A 121 10.14 -16.86 8.94
CA ILE A 121 11.04 -15.90 8.30
C ILE A 121 11.00 -16.10 6.78
N VAL A 122 10.63 -15.04 6.07
CA VAL A 122 10.52 -15.04 4.62
C VAL A 122 11.90 -14.88 3.98
N TRP A 123 12.52 -16.00 3.58
CA TRP A 123 13.92 -16.04 3.14
C TRP A 123 14.26 -15.14 1.95
N TYR A 124 13.37 -14.99 0.96
CA TYR A 124 13.61 -14.09 -0.18
C TYR A 124 13.62 -12.62 0.24
N LEU A 125 12.82 -12.24 1.24
CA LEU A 125 12.87 -10.89 1.81
C LEU A 125 14.14 -10.67 2.63
N ALA A 126 14.59 -11.69 3.38
CA ALA A 126 15.88 -11.63 4.08
C ALA A 126 17.06 -11.41 3.10
N LEU A 127 17.03 -12.07 1.94
CA LEU A 127 18.01 -11.86 0.87
C LEU A 127 17.90 -10.44 0.30
N CYS A 128 16.69 -9.95 0.00
CA CYS A 128 16.49 -8.58 -0.48
C CYS A 128 16.95 -7.53 0.55
N LEU A 129 16.77 -7.80 1.84
CA LEU A 129 17.23 -6.97 2.94
C LEU A 129 18.77 -6.93 3.02
N LEU A 130 19.41 -8.09 2.89
CA LEU A 130 20.87 -8.17 2.80
C LEU A 130 21.39 -7.38 1.59
N LEU A 131 20.74 -7.52 0.43
CA LEU A 131 21.08 -6.77 -0.78
C LEU A 131 20.93 -5.25 -0.56
N ALA A 132 19.84 -4.81 0.08
CA ALA A 132 19.62 -3.39 0.40
C ALA A 132 20.74 -2.84 1.31
N TRP A 133 21.14 -3.61 2.33
CA TRP A 133 22.26 -3.28 3.22
C TRP A 133 23.60 -3.19 2.47
N LEU A 134 23.87 -4.12 1.54
CA LEU A 134 25.08 -4.07 0.72
C LEU A 134 25.09 -2.85 -0.21
N ILE A 135 23.96 -2.50 -0.82
CA ILE A 135 23.82 -1.32 -1.69
C ILE A 135 24.06 -0.04 -0.86
N GLY A 136 23.41 0.08 0.29
CA GLY A 136 23.60 1.20 1.21
C GLY A 136 25.04 1.31 1.71
N GLY A 137 25.63 0.19 2.15
CA GLY A 137 27.02 0.10 2.58
C GLY A 137 28.00 0.47 1.47
N ALA A 138 27.79 -0.01 0.24
CA ALA A 138 28.61 0.32 -0.92
C ALA A 138 28.52 1.81 -1.31
N ALA A 139 27.32 2.41 -1.21
CA ALA A 139 27.12 3.83 -1.45
C ALA A 139 27.88 4.71 -0.44
N LEU A 140 28.00 4.24 0.81
CA LEU A 140 28.75 4.92 1.87
C LEU A 140 30.26 4.64 1.82
N SER A 141 30.67 3.47 1.33
CA SER A 141 32.07 2.99 1.33
C SER A 141 33.04 3.90 0.56
N LYS A 142 32.57 4.64 -0.46
CA LYS A 142 33.40 5.58 -1.24
C LYS A 142 33.42 7.01 -0.68
N GLY A 143 32.79 7.23 0.48
CA GLY A 143 32.73 8.52 1.15
C GLY A 143 31.81 9.55 0.47
N ILE A 144 31.68 10.70 1.13
CA ILE A 144 30.70 11.75 0.83
C ILE A 144 30.91 12.35 -0.58
N LYS A 145 32.16 12.40 -1.05
CA LYS A 145 32.50 12.94 -2.38
C LYS A 145 32.02 12.06 -3.55
N SER A 146 31.99 10.74 -3.39
CA SER A 146 31.46 9.82 -4.41
C SER A 146 29.96 9.65 -4.30
N SER A 147 29.43 9.67 -3.07
CA SER A 147 27.98 9.55 -2.79
C SER A 147 27.19 10.67 -3.47
N GLY A 148 27.69 11.91 -3.45
CA GLY A 148 27.03 13.04 -4.10
C GLY A 148 26.71 12.81 -5.59
N LYS A 149 27.57 12.11 -6.34
CA LYS A 149 27.33 11.80 -7.76
C LYS A 149 26.14 10.86 -7.96
N VAL A 150 26.03 9.82 -7.14
CA VAL A 150 24.91 8.87 -7.19
C VAL A 150 23.62 9.55 -6.73
N VAL A 151 23.72 10.42 -5.72
CA VAL A 151 22.59 11.17 -5.17
C VAL A 151 21.93 12.05 -6.23
N TYR A 152 22.69 12.71 -7.12
CA TYR A 152 22.06 13.50 -8.20
C TYR A 152 21.13 12.64 -9.06
N PHE A 153 21.56 11.43 -9.41
CA PHE A 153 20.71 10.52 -10.19
C PHE A 153 19.49 10.05 -9.40
N THR A 154 19.68 9.60 -8.14
CA THR A 154 18.58 9.10 -7.32
C THR A 154 17.61 10.20 -6.87
N ALA A 155 18.05 11.46 -6.80
CA ALA A 155 17.20 12.61 -6.50
C ALA A 155 16.38 13.06 -7.71
N THR A 156 16.93 12.97 -8.93
CA THR A 156 16.20 13.36 -10.16
C THR A 156 15.20 12.29 -10.61
N PHE A 157 15.52 11.00 -10.40
CA PHE A 157 14.69 9.89 -10.88
C PHE A 157 13.22 9.94 -10.39
N PRO A 158 12.92 10.19 -9.10
CA PRO A 158 11.54 10.33 -8.63
C PRO A 158 10.75 11.42 -9.37
N TYR A 159 11.36 12.57 -9.69
CA TYR A 159 10.67 13.65 -10.42
C TYR A 159 10.31 13.23 -11.85
N VAL A 160 11.20 12.49 -12.52
CA VAL A 160 10.92 11.96 -13.86
C VAL A 160 9.77 10.95 -13.80
N VAL A 161 9.81 10.02 -12.85
CA VAL A 161 8.74 9.02 -12.65
C VAL A 161 7.41 9.70 -12.33
N LEU A 162 7.40 10.68 -11.42
CA LEU A 162 6.21 11.45 -11.08
C LEU A 162 5.64 12.18 -12.28
N THR A 163 6.48 12.76 -13.13
CA THR A 163 6.03 13.44 -14.36
C THR A 163 5.39 12.47 -15.34
N ILE A 164 5.97 11.28 -15.54
CA ILE A 164 5.41 10.23 -16.41
C ILE A 164 4.09 9.70 -15.83
N LEU A 165 4.05 9.43 -14.53
CA LEU A 165 2.83 8.98 -13.83
C LEU A 165 1.74 10.04 -13.88
N LEU A 166 2.08 11.32 -13.78
CA LEU A 166 1.13 12.42 -13.92
C LEU A 166 0.53 12.45 -15.32
N ILE A 167 1.36 12.42 -16.37
CA ILE A 167 0.86 12.42 -17.75
C ILE A 167 -0.05 11.21 -17.98
N ARG A 168 0.38 10.01 -17.58
CA ARG A 168 -0.45 8.81 -17.71
C ARG A 168 -1.74 8.91 -16.90
N GLY A 169 -1.66 9.34 -15.65
CA GLY A 169 -2.81 9.50 -14.78
C GLY A 169 -3.86 10.46 -15.36
N LEU A 170 -3.43 11.57 -15.96
CA LEU A 170 -4.32 12.53 -16.61
C LEU A 170 -4.93 12.00 -17.92
N THR A 171 -4.27 11.06 -18.60
CA THR A 171 -4.80 10.42 -19.82
C THR A 171 -5.83 9.31 -19.55
N LEU A 172 -5.98 8.85 -18.30
CA LEU A 172 -7.00 7.85 -17.97
C LEU A 172 -8.39 8.49 -17.86
N GLU A 173 -9.39 7.81 -18.41
CA GLU A 173 -10.79 8.22 -18.26
C GLU A 173 -11.19 8.23 -16.79
N GLY A 174 -11.83 9.32 -16.34
CA GLY A 174 -12.25 9.48 -14.94
C GLY A 174 -11.22 10.11 -14.00
N ALA A 175 -10.03 10.51 -14.48
CA ALA A 175 -9.01 11.18 -13.67
C ALA A 175 -9.52 12.45 -12.95
N TYR A 176 -10.47 13.16 -13.58
CA TYR A 176 -11.07 14.38 -13.02
C TYR A 176 -11.75 14.15 -11.66
N LYS A 177 -12.36 12.98 -11.42
CA LYS A 177 -13.03 12.66 -10.14
C LYS A 177 -12.03 12.59 -8.98
N GLY A 178 -10.84 12.03 -9.23
CA GLY A 178 -9.77 11.97 -8.23
C GLY A 178 -9.21 13.36 -7.90
N ILE A 179 -9.04 14.21 -8.93
CA ILE A 179 -8.58 15.59 -8.77
C ILE A 179 -9.62 16.44 -8.02
N GLU A 180 -10.89 16.31 -8.38
CA GLU A 180 -11.99 17.01 -7.71
C GLU A 180 -12.13 16.60 -6.24
N PHE A 181 -11.95 15.30 -5.92
CA PHE A 181 -11.91 14.82 -4.54
C PHE A 181 -10.73 15.39 -3.75
N TYR A 182 -9.53 15.47 -4.35
CA TYR A 182 -8.32 15.97 -3.68
C TYR A 182 -8.31 17.49 -3.51
N ILE A 183 -8.77 18.25 -4.51
CA ILE A 183 -8.65 19.72 -4.57
C ILE A 183 -9.96 20.45 -4.24
N GLY A 184 -11.11 19.93 -4.69
CA GLY A 184 -12.26 20.79 -5.00
C GLY A 184 -13.52 20.61 -4.14
N SER A 185 -13.95 19.40 -3.79
CA SER A 185 -15.32 19.19 -3.30
C SER A 185 -15.48 18.87 -1.80
N GLN A 186 -14.42 18.42 -1.11
CA GLN A 186 -14.45 18.08 0.32
C GLN A 186 -13.43 18.85 1.19
N SER A 187 -12.81 19.92 0.67
CA SER A 187 -11.86 20.74 1.43
C SER A 187 -12.57 21.55 2.52
N ASN A 188 -12.90 20.89 3.63
CA ASN A 188 -13.41 21.53 4.83
C ASN A 188 -12.29 22.36 5.46
N PHE A 189 -12.22 23.66 5.14
CA PHE A 189 -11.27 24.58 5.77
C PHE A 189 -11.40 24.63 7.30
N SER A 190 -12.53 24.18 7.85
CA SER A 190 -12.73 23.96 9.29
C SER A 190 -11.79 22.92 9.90
N LYS A 191 -11.32 21.93 9.13
CA LYS A 191 -10.34 20.91 9.58
C LYS A 191 -8.94 21.50 9.79
N LEU A 192 -8.59 22.61 9.13
CA LEU A 192 -7.31 23.31 9.34
C LEU A 192 -7.26 24.06 10.68
N ALA A 193 -8.42 24.37 11.26
CA ALA A 193 -8.50 25.00 12.58
C ALA A 193 -8.35 23.99 13.73
N ASP A 194 -8.44 22.68 13.42
CA ASP A 194 -8.34 21.61 14.39
C ASP A 194 -6.92 21.51 14.96
N ALA A 195 -6.81 21.33 16.28
CA ALA A 195 -5.53 21.35 16.97
C ALA A 195 -4.61 20.19 16.53
N GLU A 196 -5.21 19.09 16.07
CA GLU A 196 -4.51 17.92 15.56
C GLU A 196 -3.68 18.23 14.30
N VAL A 197 -4.22 19.02 13.37
CA VAL A 197 -3.51 19.40 12.13
C VAL A 197 -2.31 20.29 12.45
N LYS A 198 -2.49 21.27 13.34
CA LYS A 198 -1.39 22.17 13.77
C LYS A 198 -0.28 21.44 14.53
N THR A 199 -0.63 20.46 15.36
CA THR A 199 0.36 19.67 16.11
C THR A 199 1.19 18.78 15.18
N SER A 200 0.58 18.22 14.13
CA SER A 200 1.30 17.44 13.13
C SER A 200 2.32 18.28 12.34
N GLU A 201 1.98 19.53 12.02
CA GLU A 201 2.89 20.48 11.37
C GLU A 201 4.05 20.88 12.28
N GLN A 202 3.76 21.20 13.56
CA GLN A 202 4.78 21.52 14.56
C GLN A 202 5.74 20.36 14.85
N SER A 203 5.25 19.11 14.80
CA SER A 203 6.09 17.93 14.98
C SER A 203 7.13 17.78 13.86
N ILE A 204 6.79 18.16 12.62
CA ILE A 204 7.72 18.09 11.48
C ILE A 204 8.79 19.19 11.59
N GLU A 205 8.40 20.42 11.95
CA GLU A 205 9.32 21.54 12.16
C GLU A 205 10.33 21.28 13.29
N SER A 206 9.96 20.51 14.32
CA SER A 206 10.85 20.18 15.44
C SER A 206 11.95 19.16 15.12
N GLN A 207 11.86 18.47 13.97
CA GLN A 207 12.79 17.42 13.55
C GLN A 207 13.77 17.88 12.46
N LEU A 208 13.69 19.15 12.03
CA LEU A 208 14.51 19.76 10.98
C LEU A 208 15.46 20.80 11.60
#